data_AF-A0A7C3IHQ2-F1
#
_entry.id   AF-A0A7C3IHQ2-F1
#
_cell.length_a   1.000
_cell.length_b   1.000
_cell.length_c   1.000
_cell.angle_alpha   90.00
_cell.angle_beta   90.00
_cell.angle_gamma   90.00
#
_symmetry.space_group_name_H-M   'P 1'
#
loop_
_entity.id
_entity.type
_entity.pdbx_description
1 polymer ?
#
loop_
_entity_poly.entity_id
_entity_poly.type
_entity_poly.pdbx_seq_one_letter_code
_entity_poly.pdbx_strand_id
1 'polypeptide(L)'
;MAIPIHAKEDRRAWKRYVVLLKGKYLLDNFRHYKECIVIDISRQGACIKTPIEHNVSRGDAICLELVTDKANCLKINAEVQWTKTIEHGSLIGIKFESLFDIQATKIL
;
A
#
# COMPACT_ATOMS: atom_id res chain seq x y z
N MET A 1 -21.38 12.42 -13.46
CA MET A 1 -22.40 11.41 -13.09
C MET A 1 -21.72 10.38 -12.21
N ALA A 2 -22.14 10.24 -10.95
CA ALA A 2 -21.57 9.29 -10.01
C ALA A 2 -22.28 7.93 -10.19
N ILE A 3 -21.51 6.86 -10.35
CA ILE A 3 -22.04 5.50 -10.44
C ILE A 3 -22.43 5.06 -9.03
N PRO A 4 -23.70 4.73 -8.75
CA PRO A 4 -24.11 4.24 -7.44
C PRO A 4 -23.53 2.83 -7.25
N ILE A 5 -22.58 2.71 -6.32
CA ILE A 5 -22.11 1.40 -5.88
C ILE A 5 -23.18 0.85 -4.94
N HIS A 6 -24.01 -0.08 -5.44
CA HIS A 6 -24.85 -0.89 -4.56
C HIS A 6 -23.93 -1.63 -3.59
N ALA A 7 -23.87 -1.14 -2.34
CA ALA A 7 -23.12 -1.71 -1.24
C ALA A 7 -23.72 -3.06 -0.84
N LYS A 8 -23.44 -4.11 -1.63
CA LYS A 8 -23.48 -5.48 -1.12
C LYS A 8 -22.34 -5.60 -0.11
N GLU A 9 -22.66 -5.27 1.14
CA GLU A 9 -21.91 -5.51 2.38
C GLU A 9 -20.38 -5.53 2.19
N ASP A 10 -19.75 -4.35 2.22
CA ASP A 10 -18.30 -4.29 2.37
C ASP A 10 -17.91 -5.02 3.66
N ARG A 11 -17.37 -6.23 3.54
CA ARG A 11 -16.96 -7.09 4.66
C ARG A 11 -15.73 -6.58 5.40
N ARG A 12 -15.15 -5.45 4.98
CA ARG A 12 -13.97 -4.88 5.60
C ARG A 12 -14.33 -4.27 6.95
N ALA A 13 -13.56 -4.62 7.97
CA ALA A 13 -13.68 -4.04 9.30
C ALA A 13 -13.32 -2.54 9.35
N TRP A 14 -12.61 -2.02 8.34
CA TRP A 14 -12.12 -0.64 8.32
C TRP A 14 -12.46 0.06 7.01
N LYS A 15 -12.93 1.30 7.13
CA LYS A 15 -13.12 2.21 6.01
C LYS A 15 -11.79 2.44 5.29
N ARG A 16 -11.82 2.33 3.96
CA ARG A 16 -10.71 2.68 3.08
C ARG A 16 -10.93 4.05 2.45
N TYR A 17 -9.87 4.83 2.38
CA TYR A 17 -9.83 6.11 1.71
C TYR A 17 -9.11 5.91 0.38
N VAL A 18 -9.76 6.30 -0.71
CA VAL A 18 -9.12 6.32 -2.02
C VAL A 18 -8.06 7.43 -2.00
N VAL A 19 -6.83 7.06 -2.29
CA VAL A 19 -5.67 7.95 -2.31
C VAL A 19 -4.88 7.67 -3.59
N LEU A 20 -4.17 8.65 -4.13
CA LEU A 20 -3.27 8.46 -5.27
C LEU A 20 -1.91 8.99 -4.88
N LEU A 21 -1.19 8.23 -4.06
CA LEU A 21 0.10 8.63 -3.49
C LEU A 21 1.23 7.84 -4.14
N LYS A 22 2.27 8.55 -4.55
CA LYS A 22 3.52 7.91 -4.97
C LYS A 22 4.22 7.34 -3.74
N GLY A 23 4.70 6.11 -3.87
CA GLY A 23 5.46 5.44 -2.83
C GLY A 23 6.58 4.61 -3.43
N LYS A 24 7.39 4.06 -2.55
CA LYS A 24 8.35 3.02 -2.87
C LYS A 24 8.16 1.86 -1.92
N TYR A 25 8.54 0.66 -2.31
CA TYR A 25 8.55 -0.47 -1.40
C TYR A 25 9.81 -1.31 -1.57
N LEU A 26 10.22 -1.92 -0.47
CA LEU A 26 11.30 -2.89 -0.44
C LEU A 26 10.68 -4.25 -0.09
N LEU A 27 10.97 -5.27 -0.89
CA LEU A 27 10.70 -6.65 -0.52
C LEU A 27 11.84 -7.13 0.38
N ASP A 28 11.55 -7.92 1.41
CA ASP A 28 12.55 -8.37 2.38
C ASP A 28 13.76 -9.09 1.72
N ASN A 29 13.51 -9.76 0.60
CA ASN A 29 14.53 -10.48 -0.18
C ASN A 29 15.34 -9.59 -1.16
N PHE A 30 15.07 -8.28 -1.23
CA PHE A 30 15.65 -7.38 -2.23
C PHE A 30 16.47 -6.26 -1.58
N ARG A 31 17.49 -5.78 -2.29
CA ARG A 31 18.37 -4.69 -1.84
C ARG A 31 17.93 -3.29 -2.30
N HIS A 32 16.94 -3.19 -3.20
CA HIS A 32 16.57 -1.93 -3.85
C HIS A 32 15.07 -1.66 -3.74
N TYR A 33 14.76 -0.40 -3.43
CA TYR A 33 13.40 0.11 -3.44
C TYR A 33 12.83 0.12 -4.86
N LYS A 34 11.58 -0.33 -4.97
CA LYS A 34 10.80 -0.35 -6.21
C LYS A 34 9.67 0.67 -6.12
N GLU A 35 9.34 1.34 -7.21
CA GLU A 35 8.26 2.34 -7.22
C GLU A 35 6.86 1.69 -7.19
N CYS A 36 5.92 2.37 -6.54
CA CYS A 36 4.51 1.99 -6.52
C CYS A 36 3.58 3.20 -6.39
N ILE A 37 2.29 2.98 -6.63
CA ILE A 37 1.22 3.95 -6.36
C ILE A 37 0.27 3.36 -5.33
N VAL A 38 0.07 4.02 -4.20
CA VAL A 38 -0.99 3.66 -3.25
C VAL A 38 -2.32 4.16 -3.81
N ILE A 39 -3.28 3.25 -3.97
CA ILE A 39 -4.62 3.47 -4.56
C ILE A 39 -5.70 3.66 -3.47
N ASP A 40 -5.56 2.93 -2.38
CA ASP A 40 -6.40 3.09 -1.20
C ASP A 40 -5.62 2.77 0.08
N ILE A 41 -6.03 3.37 1.19
CA ILE A 41 -5.42 3.15 2.50
C ILE A 41 -6.48 3.13 3.61
N SER A 42 -6.23 2.34 4.63
CA SER A 42 -7.00 2.24 5.88
C SER A 42 -6.04 2.15 7.06
N ARG A 43 -6.56 2.04 8.29
CA ARG A 43 -5.72 1.85 9.49
C ARG A 43 -4.92 0.54 9.51
N GLN A 44 -5.36 -0.48 8.78
CA GLN A 44 -4.78 -1.84 8.84
C GLN A 44 -4.14 -2.30 7.53
N GLY A 45 -4.23 -1.52 6.46
CA GLY A 45 -3.69 -1.94 5.18
C GLY A 45 -4.00 -0.98 4.07
N ALA A 46 -3.45 -1.29 2.91
CA ALA A 46 -3.56 -0.50 1.69
C ALA A 46 -3.70 -1.39 0.45
N CYS A 47 -4.07 -0.77 -0.65
CA CYS A 47 -3.91 -1.32 -1.99
C CYS A 47 -2.82 -0.52 -2.70
N ILE A 48 -1.80 -1.20 -3.22
CA ILE A 48 -0.76 -0.58 -4.04
C ILE A 48 -0.83 -1.13 -5.47
N LYS A 49 -0.49 -0.28 -6.44
CA LYS A 49 -0.26 -0.63 -7.83
C LYS A 49 1.23 -0.63 -8.12
N THR A 50 1.71 -1.69 -8.76
CA THR A 50 3.11 -1.83 -9.18
C THR A 50 3.19 -2.18 -10.66
N PRO A 51 4.33 -1.91 -11.34
CA PRO A 51 4.68 -2.55 -12.60
C PRO A 51 4.64 -4.09 -12.52
N ILE A 52 4.47 -4.76 -13.67
CA ILE A 52 4.26 -6.22 -13.75
C ILE A 52 5.54 -7.00 -13.45
N GLU A 53 6.68 -6.43 -13.80
CA GLU A 53 8.03 -6.96 -13.65
C GLU A 53 8.51 -7.06 -12.20
N HIS A 54 7.76 -6.48 -11.25
CA HIS A 54 8.20 -6.44 -9.86
C HIS A 54 8.03 -7.75 -9.08
N ASN A 55 7.32 -8.74 -9.64
CA ASN A 55 7.14 -10.11 -9.11
C ASN A 55 6.88 -10.14 -7.59
N VAL A 56 5.69 -9.72 -7.18
CA VAL A 56 5.25 -9.75 -5.77
C VAL A 56 4.23 -10.87 -5.58
N SER A 57 4.38 -11.63 -4.51
CA SER A 57 3.55 -12.79 -4.18
C SER A 57 2.85 -12.63 -2.83
N ARG A 58 1.76 -13.37 -2.64
CA ARG A 58 1.08 -13.45 -1.34
C ARG A 58 2.02 -14.06 -0.29
N GLY A 59 2.04 -13.47 0.91
CA GLY A 59 2.92 -13.86 2.01
C GLY A 59 4.25 -13.12 2.03
N ASP A 60 4.60 -12.38 0.97
CA ASP A 60 5.81 -11.56 0.97
C ASP A 60 5.72 -10.46 2.02
N ALA A 61 6.79 -10.28 2.79
CA ALA A 61 6.99 -9.12 3.65
C ALA A 61 7.54 -7.95 2.83
N ILE A 62 6.94 -6.77 3.01
CA ILE A 62 7.38 -5.53 2.38
C ILE A 62 7.53 -4.40 3.41
N CYS A 63 8.45 -3.49 3.13
CA CYS A 63 8.52 -2.18 3.76
C CYS A 63 8.07 -1.13 2.74
N LEU A 64 6.87 -0.57 2.94
CA LEU A 64 6.33 0.53 2.14
C LEU A 64 6.83 1.86 2.69
N GLU A 65 7.28 2.72 1.78
CA GLU A 65 7.82 4.05 2.04
C GLU A 65 6.94 5.09 1.33
N LEU A 66 6.30 5.96 2.10
CA LEU A 66 5.48 7.07 1.57
C LEU A 66 6.16 8.39 1.83
N VAL A 67 6.39 9.15 0.77
CA VAL A 67 6.95 10.51 0.84
C VAL A 67 5.80 11.49 1.01
N THR A 68 5.90 12.34 2.03
CA THR A 68 4.94 13.43 2.28
C THR A 68 5.53 14.79 1.92
N ASP A 69 4.68 15.79 1.69
CA ASP A 69 5.06 17.13 1.21
C ASP A 69 6.09 17.87 2.07
N LYS A 70 6.31 17.44 3.32
CA LYS A 70 7.26 18.05 4.27
C LYS A 70 8.60 17.33 4.37
N ALA A 71 8.99 16.56 3.35
CA ALA A 71 10.20 15.71 3.34
C ALA A 71 10.22 14.63 4.46
N ASN A 72 9.10 14.43 5.15
CA ASN A 72 8.94 13.32 6.07
C ASN A 72 8.60 12.06 5.29
N CYS A 73 9.23 10.97 5.69
CA CYS A 73 9.04 9.65 5.14
C CYS A 73 8.30 8.78 6.16
N LEU A 74 7.21 8.16 5.73
CA LEU A 74 6.49 7.16 6.51
C LEU A 74 6.89 5.77 6.02
N LYS A 75 7.55 5.00 6.89
CA LYS A 75 7.93 3.60 6.62
C LYS A 75 6.98 2.65 7.32
N ILE A 76 6.56 1.61 6.60
CA ILE A 76 5.45 0.75 6.98
C ILE A 76 5.81 -0.69 6.64
N ASN A 77 6.01 -1.52 7.66
CA ASN A 77 6.12 -2.96 7.43
C ASN A 77 4.74 -3.57 7.22
N ALA A 78 4.63 -4.41 6.20
CA ALA A 78 3.37 -5.01 5.78
C ALA A 78 3.58 -6.37 5.13
N GLU A 79 2.55 -7.20 5.16
CA GLU A 79 2.52 -8.49 4.49
C GLU A 79 1.53 -8.44 3.31
N VAL A 80 1.92 -9.01 2.18
CA VAL A 80 1.07 -9.12 1.00
C VAL A 80 -0.05 -10.15 1.23
N GLN A 81 -1.29 -9.70 1.21
CA GLN A 81 -2.48 -10.54 1.44
C GLN A 81 -3.06 -11.12 0.14
N TRP A 82 -2.98 -10.39 -0.96
CA TRP A 82 -3.44 -10.82 -2.28
C TRP A 82 -2.79 -10.02 -3.40
N THR A 83 -2.77 -10.60 -4.60
CA THR A 83 -2.27 -9.96 -5.82
C THR A 83 -3.29 -10.15 -6.95
N LYS A 84 -3.37 -9.18 -7.85
CA LYS A 84 -4.23 -9.22 -9.04
C LYS A 84 -3.55 -8.52 -10.20
N THR A 85 -3.24 -9.27 -11.26
CA THR A 85 -2.69 -8.72 -12.50
C THR A 85 -3.74 -7.89 -13.24
N ILE A 86 -3.31 -6.77 -13.81
CA ILE A 86 -4.08 -5.87 -14.67
C ILE A 86 -3.25 -5.53 -15.92
N GLU A 87 -3.86 -4.90 -16.93
CA GLU A 87 -3.24 -4.64 -18.25
C GLU A 87 -1.87 -3.92 -18.18
N HIS A 88 -1.67 -3.07 -17.18
CA HIS A 88 -0.44 -2.29 -16.99
C HIS A 88 0.15 -2.42 -15.58
N GLY A 89 0.17 -3.65 -15.05
CA GLY A 89 0.82 -3.94 -13.77
C GLY A 89 0.03 -4.88 -12.88
N SER A 90 0.23 -4.74 -11.57
CA SER A 90 -0.41 -5.56 -10.55
C SER A 90 -1.01 -4.68 -9.46
N LEU A 91 -2.20 -5.05 -8.99
CA LEU A 91 -2.77 -4.55 -7.74
C LEU A 91 -2.40 -5.52 -6.62
N ILE A 92 -1.96 -4.98 -5.50
CA ILE A 92 -1.44 -5.74 -4.38
C ILE A 92 -2.11 -5.21 -3.12
N GLY A 93 -2.85 -6.08 -2.44
CA GLY A 93 -3.41 -5.78 -1.13
C GLY A 93 -2.40 -6.12 -0.05
N ILE A 94 -2.09 -5.15 0.80
CA ILE A 94 -1.11 -5.30 1.89
C ILE A 94 -1.80 -5.07 3.24
N LYS A 95 -1.37 -5.80 4.26
CA LYS A 95 -1.80 -5.65 5.65
C LYS A 95 -0.63 -5.16 6.49
N PHE A 96 -0.82 -4.10 7.24
CA PHE A 96 0.22 -3.52 8.09
C PHE A 96 0.48 -4.44 9.29
N GLU A 97 1.75 -4.63 9.64
CA GLU A 97 2.16 -5.47 10.79
C GLU A 97 1.81 -4.82 12.13
N SER A 98 1.86 -3.48 12.19
CA SER A 98 1.40 -2.69 13.32
C SER A 98 0.34 -1.69 12.87
N LEU A 99 -0.54 -1.33 13.80
CA LEU A 99 -1.45 -0.21 13.57
C LEU A 99 -0.64 1.07 13.42
N PHE A 100 -1.08 1.93 12.51
CA PHE A 100 -0.57 3.30 12.45
C PHE A 100 -0.90 4.05 13.74
N ASP A 101 0.03 4.05 14.68
CA ASP A 101 0.15 5.08 15.69
C ASP A 101 1.21 6.06 15.19
N ILE A 102 0.77 7.27 14.86
CA ILE A 102 1.61 8.31 14.28
C ILE A 102 2.65 8.73 15.34
N GLN A 103 3.85 8.19 15.27
CA GLN A 103 5.03 8.85 15.82
C GLN A 103 5.69 9.63 14.68
N ALA A 104 5.39 10.92 14.62
CA ALA A 104 6.07 11.82 13.70
C ALA A 104 7.54 11.93 14.10
N THR A 105 8.42 11.18 13.45
CA THR A 105 9.87 11.36 13.61
C THR A 105 10.26 12.67 12.94
N LYS A 106 10.57 13.70 13.74
CA LYS A 106 11.26 14.90 13.25
C LYS A 106 12.65 14.47 12.79
N ILE A 107 12.95 14.68 11.51
CA ILE A 107 14.33 14.69 11.02
C ILE A 107 14.88 16.07 11.43
N LEU A 108 15.89 16.07 12.31
CA LEU A 108 16.66 17.24 12.73
C LEU A 108 17.64 17.68 11.64
#